data_AF-A0ABD6DQX6-F1
#
_entry.id   AF-A0ABD6DQX6-F1
#
_cell.length_a   1.000
_cell.length_b   1.000
_cell.length_c   1.000
_cell.angle_alpha   90.00
_cell.angle_beta   90.00
_cell.angle_gamma   90.00
#
_symmetry.space_group_name_H-M   'P 1'
#
loop_
_entity.id
_entity.type
_entity.pdbx_description
1 polymer ?
#
loop_
_entity_poly.entity_id
_entity_poly.type
_entity_poly.pdbx_seq_one_letter_code
_entity_poly.pdbx_strand_id
1 'polypeptide(L)' 'MPDTKNGRERKGRNKRSQLQEELYEEEIEALDADEELPPFEPSSERPFVADELPDET' A
#
# COMPACT_ATOMS: atom_id res chain seq x y z
N MET A 1 3.04 29.30 0.19
CA MET A 1 3.22 29.19 -1.28
C MET A 1 3.26 27.73 -1.69
N PRO A 2 2.24 27.24 -2.41
CA PRO A 2 2.17 25.86 -2.91
C PRO A 2 3.26 25.52 -3.93
N ASP A 3 3.89 26.52 -4.56
CA ASP A 3 4.87 26.31 -5.64
C ASP A 3 6.34 26.31 -5.20
N THR A 4 6.62 26.33 -3.91
CA THR A 4 7.99 26.17 -3.40
C THR A 4 8.33 24.70 -3.22
N LYS A 5 9.62 24.34 -3.24
CA LYS A 5 10.11 23.01 -2.86
C LYS A 5 9.49 22.54 -1.54
N ASN A 6 9.52 23.39 -0.52
CA ASN A 6 8.93 23.10 0.80
C ASN A 6 7.40 22.92 0.75
N GLY A 7 6.70 23.67 -0.12
CA GLY A 7 5.27 23.51 -0.38
C GLY A 7 4.94 22.16 -1.00
N ARG A 8 5.67 21.78 -2.05
CA ARG A 8 5.52 20.49 -2.75
C ARG A 8 5.87 19.31 -1.85
N GLU A 9 6.94 19.41 -1.07
CA GLU A 9 7.33 18.37 -0.11
C GLU A 9 6.28 18.19 0.99
N ARG A 10 5.75 19.27 1.56
CA ARG A 10 4.68 19.20 2.55
C ARG A 10 3.44 18.54 1.95
N LYS A 11 3.03 18.92 0.74
CA LYS A 11 1.92 18.27 0.04
C LYS A 11 2.19 16.77 -0.18
N GLY A 12 3.40 16.40 -0.57
CA GLY A 12 3.79 15.00 -0.76
C GLY A 12 3.82 14.19 0.55
N ARG A 13 4.23 14.80 1.67
CA ARG A 13 4.14 14.17 3.00
C ARG A 13 2.68 14.02 3.43
N ASN A 14 1.86 15.04 3.24
CA ASN A 14 0.43 14.98 3.54
C ASN A 14 -0.27 13.89 2.72
N LYS A 15 0.04 13.79 1.42
CA LYS A 15 -0.51 12.72 0.58
C LYS A 15 -0.13 11.33 1.07
N ARG A 16 1.13 11.14 1.50
CA ARG A 16 1.57 9.86 2.08
C ARG A 16 0.87 9.54 3.39
N SER A 17 0.68 10.54 4.25
CA SER A 17 -0.06 10.39 5.51
C SER A 17 -1.53 10.03 5.25
N GLN A 18 -2.17 10.69 4.28
CA GLN A 18 -3.56 10.40 3.89
C GLN A 18 -3.70 8.98 3.37
N LEU A 19 -2.82 8.56 2.44
CA LEU A 19 -2.83 7.20 1.93
C LEU A 19 -2.61 6.15 3.04
N GLN A 20 -1.72 6.44 3.99
CA GLN A 20 -1.46 5.54 5.11
C GLN A 20 -2.68 5.42 6.03
N GLU A 21 -3.38 6.52 6.29
CA GLU A 21 -4.62 6.54 7.08
C GLU A 21 -5.71 5.72 6.37
N GLU A 22 -5.95 5.96 5.08
CA GLU A 22 -6.91 5.21 4.26
C GLU A 22 -6.63 3.69 4.29
N LEU A 23 -5.37 3.28 4.11
CA LEU A 23 -5.00 1.86 4.12
C LEU A 23 -5.17 1.21 5.50
N TYR A 24 -4.92 1.93 6.59
CA TYR A 24 -5.16 1.40 7.93
C TYR A 24 -6.64 1.29 8.25
N GLU A 25 -7.47 2.23 7.80
CA GLU A 25 -8.92 2.13 7.92
C GLU A 25 -9.45 0.90 7.17
N GLU A 26 -8.98 0.68 5.94
CA GLU A 26 -9.31 -0.51 5.15
C GLU A 26 -8.86 -1.82 5.82
N GLU A 27 -7.65 -1.85 6.39
CA GLU A 27 -7.14 -3.03 7.11
C GLU A 27 -8.00 -3.37 8.34
N ILE A 28 -8.43 -2.36 9.10
CA ILE A 28 -9.33 -2.55 10.26
C ILE A 28 -10.70 -3.05 9.80
N GLU A 29 -11.28 -2.45 8.75
CA GLU A 29 -12.57 -2.87 8.21
C GLU A 29 -12.52 -4.32 7.69
N ALA A 30 -11.43 -4.70 7.02
CA ALA A 30 -11.22 -6.05 6.52
C ALA A 30 -11.12 -7.10 7.64
N LEU A 31 -10.63 -6.75 8.84
CA LEU A 31 -10.61 -7.66 9.99
C LEU A 31 -12.01 -7.93 10.56
N ASP A 32 -12.92 -6.96 10.47
CA ASP A 32 -14.30 -7.09 10.92
C ASP A 32 -15.22 -7.71 9.86
N ALA A 33 -14.78 -7.75 8.60
CA ALA A 33 -15.51 -8.37 7.51
C ALA A 33 -15.40 -9.91 7.56
N ASP A 34 -16.54 -10.59 7.77
CA ASP A 34 -16.67 -12.06 7.61
C ASP A 34 -16.67 -12.50 6.12
N GLU A 35 -16.06 -11.70 5.22
CA GLU A 35 -16.02 -12.00 3.78
C GLU A 35 -14.89 -12.98 3.47
N GLU A 36 -15.19 -13.98 2.65
CA GLU A 36 -14.18 -14.93 2.19
C GLU A 36 -13.20 -14.22 1.24
N LEU A 37 -11.90 -14.32 1.55
CA LEU A 37 -10.86 -13.70 0.73
C LEU A 37 -11.00 -14.12 -0.75
N PRO A 38 -10.75 -13.21 -1.70
CA PRO A 38 -10.79 -13.56 -3.11
C PRO A 38 -9.77 -14.69 -3.40
N PRO A 39 -10.06 -15.57 -4.37
CA PRO A 39 -9.11 -16.61 -4.76
C PRO A 39 -7.81 -15.95 -5.22
N PHE A 40 -6.69 -16.47 -4.74
CA PHE A 40 -5.38 -15.99 -5.15
C PHE A 40 -5.19 -16.22 -6.67
N GLU A 41 -5.24 -15.15 -7.45
CA GLU A 41 -4.88 -15.19 -8.87
C GLU A 41 -3.46 -14.64 -9.05
N PRO A 42 -2.53 -15.42 -9.62
CA PRO A 42 -1.20 -14.92 -9.92
C PRO A 42 -1.32 -13.76 -10.91
N SER A 43 -0.82 -12.58 -10.55
CA SER A 43 -0.88 -11.41 -11.42
C SER A 43 -0.13 -11.70 -12.72
N SER A 44 -0.83 -11.66 -13.86
CA SER A 44 -0.21 -11.83 -15.18
C SER A 44 0.81 -10.73 -15.49
N GLU A 45 0.69 -9.57 -14.82
CA GLU A 45 1.58 -8.41 -14.97
C GLU A 45 2.92 -8.54 -14.23
N ARG A 46 3.00 -9.42 -13.23
CA ARG A 46 4.24 -9.67 -12.47
C ARG A 46 4.45 -11.17 -12.30
N PRO A 47 5.32 -11.80 -13.12
CA PRO A 47 5.68 -13.19 -12.90
C PRO A 47 6.33 -13.33 -11.53
N PHE A 48 6.00 -14.41 -10.82
CA PHE A 48 6.68 -14.76 -9.57
C PHE A 48 8.18 -14.97 -9.84
N VAL A 49 9.03 -14.10 -9.30
CA VAL A 49 10.48 -14.19 -9.41
C VAL A 49 11.01 -14.75 -8.09
N ALA A 50 11.44 -16.01 -8.10
CA ALA A 50 11.93 -16.70 -6.90
C ALA A 50 13.21 -16.07 -6.32
N ASP A 51 13.95 -15.27 -7.11
CA ASP A 51 15.19 -14.62 -6.70
C ASP A 51 15.00 -13.41 -5.76
N GLU A 52 13.75 -12.96 -5.52
CA GLU A 52 13.42 -11.89 -4.56
C GLU A 52 13.00 -12.40 -3.17
N LEU A 53 12.90 -13.72 -2.97
CA LEU A 53 12.60 -14.26 -1.64
C LEU A 53 13.80 -13.95 -0.72
N PRO A 54 13.60 -13.29 0.44
CA PRO A 54 14.66 -13.15 1.41
C PRO A 54 15.08 -14.56 1.84
N ASP A 55 16.37 -14.87 1.73
CA ASP A 55 16.92 -16.10 2.29
C ASP A 55 16.49 -16.17 3.76
N GLU A 56 15.92 -17.31 4.18
CA GLU A 56 15.61 -17.53 5.59
C GLU A 56 16.90 -17.45 6.40
N THR A 57 17.14 -16.31 7.05
CA THR A 57 18.25 -16.09 7.99
C THR A 57 17.90 -16.52 9.40
#